data_AF-A0A937N4K7-F1
#
_entry.id   AF-A0A937N4K7-F1
#
_cell.length_a   1.000
_cell.length_b   1.000
_cell.length_c   1.000
_cell.angle_alpha   90.00
_cell.angle_beta   90.00
_cell.angle_gamma   90.00
#
_symmetry.space_group_name_H-M   'P 1'
#
loop_
_entity.id
_entity.type
_entity.pdbx_description
1 polymer ?
#
loop_
_entity_poly.entity_id
_entity_poly.type
_entity_poly.pdbx_seq_one_letter_code
_entity_poly.pdbx_strand_id
1 'polypeptide(L)'
;MTAPDTQIEAYQASKKTAPTLRDQVKQVLANAPEGLTPDEIAAVLDESVLSIRPRVTQLDQMGQIERTDRRRRNASGSKAAVYVLSYAKTQRSLF
;
A
#
# COMPACT_ATOMS: atom_id res chain seq x y z
N MET A 1 -26.29 19.85 -1.03
CA MET A 1 -24.83 20.05 -0.89
C MET A 1 -24.23 18.66 -0.71
N THR A 2 -23.74 18.07 -1.80
CA THR A 2 -23.38 16.64 -1.90
C THR A 2 -21.86 16.52 -1.93
N ALA A 3 -21.30 15.67 -1.06
CA ALA A 3 -19.89 15.31 -0.98
C ALA A 3 -19.66 13.93 -1.63
N PRO A 4 -18.42 13.49 -1.91
CA PRO A 4 -17.50 13.96 -2.94
C PRO A 4 -17.06 12.81 -3.87
N ASP A 5 -17.45 12.82 -5.15
CA ASP A 5 -17.11 11.76 -6.13
C ASP A 5 -15.76 11.93 -6.86
N THR A 6 -14.97 12.96 -6.54
CA THR A 6 -13.86 13.40 -7.42
C THR A 6 -12.54 12.62 -7.22
N GLN A 7 -12.43 11.66 -6.31
CA GLN A 7 -11.15 10.97 -6.06
C GLN A 7 -11.01 9.58 -6.74
N ILE A 8 -12.10 9.00 -7.26
CA ILE A 8 -12.07 7.62 -7.77
C ILE A 8 -11.75 7.57 -9.28
N GLU A 9 -12.19 8.54 -10.07
CA GLU A 9 -12.06 8.49 -11.54
C GLU A 9 -10.64 8.79 -12.07
N ALA A 10 -9.82 9.53 -11.31
CA ALA A 10 -8.44 9.83 -11.70
C ALA A 10 -7.48 8.62 -11.62
N TYR A 11 -7.93 7.50 -11.05
CA TYR A 11 -7.10 6.31 -10.84
C TYR A 11 -6.79 5.53 -12.14
N GLN A 12 -7.66 5.62 -13.16
CA GLN A 12 -7.59 4.72 -14.32
C GLN A 12 -6.72 5.24 -15.48
N ALA A 13 -6.25 6.49 -15.44
CA ALA A 13 -5.60 7.13 -16.60
C ALA A 13 -4.05 7.00 -16.64
N SER A 14 -3.38 6.52 -15.60
CA SER A 14 -1.90 6.49 -15.54
C SER A 14 -1.30 5.18 -16.08
N LYS A 15 -1.62 4.84 -17.33
CA LYS A 15 -0.88 3.84 -18.12
C LYS A 15 0.11 4.56 -19.03
N LYS A 16 1.40 4.48 -18.69
CA LYS A 16 2.59 4.31 -19.58
C LYS A 16 3.81 5.05 -19.00
N THR A 17 4.85 4.26 -18.70
CA THR A 17 6.25 4.70 -18.55
C THR A 17 6.67 5.38 -17.23
N ALA A 18 6.54 4.64 -16.13
CA ALA A 18 7.34 4.66 -14.89
C ALA A 18 6.72 3.58 -13.97
N PRO A 19 7.48 2.88 -13.09
CA PRO A 19 6.84 2.08 -12.05
C PRO A 19 5.92 3.01 -11.27
N THR A 20 4.64 2.65 -11.16
CA THR A 20 3.67 3.53 -10.49
C THR A 20 4.05 3.62 -9.00
N LEU A 21 3.69 4.71 -8.32
CA LEU A 21 3.87 4.84 -6.86
C LEU A 21 3.31 3.60 -6.12
N ARG A 22 2.25 3.00 -6.66
CA ARG A 22 1.66 1.74 -6.18
C ARG A 22 2.61 0.54 -6.34
N ASP A 23 3.31 0.42 -7.45
CA ASP A 23 4.31 -0.64 -7.67
C ASP A 23 5.51 -0.46 -6.73
N GLN A 24 5.93 0.80 -6.49
CA GLN A 24 6.99 1.11 -5.53
C GLN A 24 6.60 0.71 -4.10
N VAL A 25 5.36 0.99 -3.67
CA VAL A 25 4.82 0.53 -2.38
C VAL A 25 4.89 -0.99 -2.27
N LYS A 26 4.54 -1.72 -3.33
CA LYS A 26 4.64 -3.19 -3.35
C LYS A 26 6.07 -3.68 -3.23
N GLN A 27 7.01 -3.04 -3.92
CA GLN A 27 8.44 -3.40 -3.84
C GLN A 27 9.00 -3.19 -2.43
N VAL A 28 8.63 -2.08 -1.78
CA VAL A 28 9.00 -1.82 -0.39
C VAL A 28 8.45 -2.90 0.54
N LEU A 29 7.18 -3.28 0.38
CA LEU A 29 6.57 -4.36 1.16
C LEU A 29 7.14 -5.75 0.85
N ALA A 30 7.60 -5.98 -0.39
CA ALA A 30 8.28 -7.22 -0.76
C ALA A 30 9.63 -7.38 -0.05
N ASN A 31 10.33 -6.26 0.19
CA ASN A 31 11.61 -6.25 0.89
C ASN A 31 11.47 -6.23 2.43
N ALA A 32 10.26 -6.06 2.96
CA ALA A 32 9.96 -5.99 4.38
C ALA A 32 8.95 -7.08 4.79
N PRO A 33 9.40 -8.34 4.98
CA PRO A 33 8.52 -9.47 5.30
C PRO A 33 7.79 -9.31 6.64
N GLU A 34 8.31 -8.51 7.57
CA GLU A 34 7.66 -8.15 8.84
C GLU A 34 6.48 -7.17 8.67
N GLY A 35 6.33 -6.59 7.47
CA GLY A 35 5.33 -5.58 7.14
C GLY A 35 5.72 -4.18 7.57
N LEU A 36 5.15 -3.19 6.89
CA LEU A 36 5.38 -1.77 7.15
C LEU A 36 4.06 -1.01 7.30
N THR A 37 4.11 0.05 8.09
CA THR A 37 3.03 1.03 8.19
C THR A 37 3.08 2.00 7.00
N PRO A 38 1.96 2.64 6.61
CA PRO A 38 1.96 3.64 5.54
C PRO A 38 2.94 4.79 5.78
N ASP A 39 3.16 5.17 7.05
CA ASP A 39 4.12 6.20 7.43
C ASP A 39 5.57 5.73 7.21
N GLU A 40 5.89 4.47 7.53
CA GLU A 40 7.22 3.89 7.26
C GLU A 40 7.47 3.72 5.75
N ILE A 41 6.46 3.29 4.99
CA ILE A 41 6.56 3.19 3.53
C ILE A 41 6.81 4.56 2.90
N ALA A 42 6.13 5.60 3.39
CA ALA A 42 6.35 6.98 2.97
C ALA A 42 7.78 7.44 3.25
N ALA A 43 8.32 7.14 4.43
CA ALA A 43 9.70 7.46 4.78
C ALA A 43 10.73 6.71 3.90
N VAL A 44 10.46 5.45 3.54
CA VAL A 44 11.34 4.67 2.66
C VAL A 44 11.33 5.19 1.22
N LEU A 45 10.17 5.65 0.75
CA LEU A 45 10.01 6.17 -0.61
C LEU A 45 10.33 7.68 -0.73
N ASP A 46 10.68 8.34 0.37
CA ASP A 46 10.82 9.80 0.47
C ASP A 46 9.60 10.55 -0.09
N GLU A 47 8.41 10.01 0.17
CA GLU A 47 7.15 10.47 -0.38
C GLU A 47 6.18 10.93 0.70
N SER A 48 5.22 11.77 0.32
CA SER A 48 4.23 12.23 1.29
C SER A 48 3.32 11.09 1.74
N VAL A 49 3.15 10.93 3.05
CA VAL A 49 2.21 9.95 3.61
C VAL A 49 0.77 10.14 3.10
N LEU A 50 0.39 11.37 2.75
CA LEU A 50 -0.91 11.68 2.16
C LEU A 50 -1.07 11.10 0.75
N SER A 51 0.05 10.94 0.02
CA SER A 51 0.10 10.26 -1.28
C SER A 51 0.12 8.74 -1.14
N ILE A 52 0.76 8.20 -0.09
CA ILE A 52 0.91 6.75 0.12
C ILE A 52 -0.38 6.10 0.63
N ARG A 53 -1.06 6.69 1.61
CA ARG A 53 -2.29 6.15 2.21
C ARG A 53 -3.37 5.74 1.21
N PRO A 54 -3.75 6.57 0.21
CA PRO A 54 -4.74 6.15 -0.78
C PRO A 54 -4.26 4.96 -1.62
N ARG A 55 -2.95 4.81 -1.85
CA ARG A 55 -2.40 3.68 -2.63
C ARG A 55 -2.37 2.40 -1.83
N VAL A 56 -2.06 2.48 -0.53
CA VAL A 56 -2.17 1.36 0.39
C VAL A 56 -3.62 0.88 0.46
N THR A 57 -4.59 1.77 0.65
CA THR A 57 -6.03 1.39 0.65
C THR A 57 -6.45 0.74 -0.66
N GLN A 58 -6.01 1.26 -1.80
CA GLN A 58 -6.30 0.66 -3.10
C GLN A 58 -5.68 -0.74 -3.24
N LEU A 59 -4.44 -0.93 -2.79
CA LEU A 59 -3.77 -2.24 -2.83
C LEU A 59 -4.45 -3.26 -1.91
N ASP A 60 -4.90 -2.84 -0.74
CA ASP A 60 -5.64 -3.65 0.22
C ASP A 60 -7.00 -4.08 -0.37
N GLN A 61 -7.73 -3.13 -0.97
CA GLN A 61 -8.98 -3.41 -1.70
C GLN A 61 -8.77 -4.33 -2.91
N MET A 62 -7.62 -4.25 -3.56
CA MET A 62 -7.25 -5.14 -4.67
C MET A 62 -6.73 -6.51 -4.19
N GLY A 63 -6.62 -6.75 -2.88
CA GLY A 63 -6.09 -7.99 -2.31
C GLY A 63 -4.62 -8.24 -2.63
N GLN A 64 -3.85 -7.18 -2.95
CA GLN A 64 -2.42 -7.29 -3.26
C GLN A 64 -1.53 -7.12 -2.03
N ILE A 65 -2.06 -6.53 -0.98
CA ILE A 65 -1.46 -6.42 0.34
C ILE A 65 -2.51 -6.80 1.37
N GLU A 66 -2.07 -7.18 2.56
CA GLU A 66 -2.95 -7.56 3.65
C GLU A 66 -2.64 -6.74 4.88
N ARG A 67 -3.69 -6.20 5.50
CA ARG A 67 -3.61 -5.59 6.81
C ARG A 67 -3.37 -6.66 7.88
N THR A 68 -2.29 -6.53 8.62
CA THR A 68 -2.03 -7.38 9.79
C THR A 68 -2.77 -6.87 11.02
N ASP A 69 -2.89 -7.73 12.04
CA ASP A 69 -3.38 -7.38 13.38
C ASP A 69 -2.37 -6.52 14.17
N ARG A 70 -1.12 -6.44 13.70
CA ARG A 70 -0.05 -5.68 14.33
C ARG A 70 -0.25 -4.18 14.14
N ARG A 71 -0.04 -3.44 15.23
CA ARG A 71 0.00 -1.98 15.20
C ARG A 71 1.34 -1.51 15.73
N ARG A 72 2.08 -0.76 14.92
CA ARG A 72 3.39 -0.20 15.29
C ARG A 72 3.24 1.29 15.61
N ARG A 73 4.00 1.77 16.58
CA ARG A 73 4.10 3.21 16.84
C ARG A 73 4.86 3.85 15.69
N ASN A 74 4.22 4.80 15.01
CA ASN A 74 4.87 5.63 14.01
C ASN A 74 5.62 6.79 14.69
N ALA A 75 6.38 7.56 13.91
CA ALA A 75 7.21 8.67 14.40
C ALA A 75 6.41 9.75 15.17
N SER A 76 5.10 9.88 14.92
CA SER A 76 4.22 10.80 15.65
C SER A 76 3.63 10.22 16.94
N GLY A 77 4.08 9.04 17.38
CA GLY A 77 3.62 8.37 18.60
C GLY A 77 2.28 7.65 18.44
N SER A 78 1.68 7.66 17.24
CA SER A 78 0.39 7.04 16.95
C SER A 78 0.55 5.58 16.52
N LYS A 79 -0.44 4.73 16.83
CA LYS A 79 -0.44 3.31 16.44
C LYS A 79 -1.03 3.11 15.04
N ALA A 80 -0.17 3.00 14.02
CA ALA A 80 -0.56 2.70 12.65
C ALA A 80 -0.68 1.18 12.43
N ALA A 81 -1.60 0.77 11.56
CA ALA A 81 -1.73 -0.64 11.16
C ALA A 81 -0.58 -1.02 10.23
N VAL A 82 -0.02 -2.21 10.44
CA VAL A 82 1.07 -2.75 9.62
C VAL A 82 0.46 -3.54 8.47
N TYR A 83 0.95 -3.31 7.25
CA TYR A 83 0.56 -4.04 6.04
C TYR A 83 1.70 -4.91 5.57
N VAL A 84 1.37 -6.09 5.04
CA VAL A 84 2.33 -7.02 4.41
C VAL A 84 1.93 -7.26 2.96
N LEU A 85 2.89 -7.65 2.12
CA LEU A 85 2.57 -8.08 0.76
C LEU A 85 1.70 -9.34 0.82
N SER A 86 0.58 -9.35 0.10
CA SER A 86 -0.19 -10.58 -0.05
C SER A 86 0.56 -11.46 -1.04
N TYR A 87 1.19 -12.50 -0.51
CA TYR A 87 1.68 -13.59 -1.35
C TYR A 87 0.44 -14.34 -1.81
N ALA A 88 -0.16 -13.91 -2.92
CA ALA A 88 -1.13 -14.73 -3.62
C ALA A 88 -0.50 -16.13 -3.72
N LYS A 89 -1.10 -17.10 -3.02
CA LYS A 89 -0.63 -18.49 -3.01
C LYS A 89 -0.41 -18.87 -4.47
N THR A 90 0.84 -18.88 -4.91
CA THR A 90 1.19 -19.54 -6.16
C THR A 90 0.68 -20.94 -5.95
N GLN A 91 -0.42 -21.28 -6.62
CA GLN A 91 -0.92 -22.63 -6.65
C GLN A 91 0.20 -23.44 -7.26
N ARG A 92 1.04 -24.00 -6.39
CA ARG A 92 1.94 -25.09 -6.72
C ARG A 92 1.04 -26.32 -6.81
N SER A 93 0.17 -26.32 -7.81
CA SER A 93 -0.32 -27.54 -8.41
C SER A 93 0.85 -28.07 -9.23
N LEU A 94 1.63 -28.96 -8.63
CA LEU A 94 2.41 -29.92 -9.38
C LEU A 94 1.75 -31.28 -9.15
N PHE A 95 1.33 -31.83 -10.28
CA PHE A 95 0.75 -33.14 -10.52
C PHE A 95 1.64 -34.28 -10.00
#